data_AF-A0A8J4XET9-F1
#
_entry.id   AF-A0A8J4XET9-F1
#
_cell.length_a   1.000
_cell.length_b   1.000
_cell.length_c   1.000
_cell.angle_alpha   90.00
_cell.angle_beta   90.00
_cell.angle_gamma   90.00
#
_symmetry.space_group_name_H-M   'P 1'
#
loop_
_entity.id
_entity.type
_entity.pdbx_description
1 polymer ?
#
loop_
_entity_poly.entity_id
_entity_poly.type
_entity_poly.pdbx_seq_one_letter_code
_entity_poly.pdbx_strand_id
1 'polypeptide(L)'
;RNTNNDTVPVSAGQERYRTITTAYYRGAMGFILMYDITNEESFGAVQDWSTQIKTYSWDNAQVILAGNKCDMEEERVVSVESGRLLAEQL
;
A
#
# COMPACT_ATOMS: atom_id res chain seq x y z
N ARG A 1 -26.47 28.60 22.50
CA ARG A 1 -25.25 28.35 23.29
C ARG A 1 -25.07 26.84 23.39
N ASN A 2 -24.02 26.35 22.72
CA ASN A 2 -23.21 25.15 23.02
C ASN A 2 -23.91 23.78 22.96
N THR A 3 -23.34 22.70 22.44
CA THR A 3 -22.22 22.41 21.51
C THR A 3 -22.26 20.89 21.33
N ASN A 4 -22.26 20.43 20.09
CA ASN A 4 -21.48 19.28 19.59
C ASN A 4 -21.50 18.00 20.43
N ASN A 5 -22.34 17.04 20.03
CA ASN A 5 -22.05 15.63 20.23
C ASN A 5 -22.32 14.85 18.93
N ASP A 6 -21.75 15.34 17.84
CA ASP A 6 -21.53 14.56 16.62
C ASP A 6 -20.36 13.60 16.88
N THR A 7 -20.62 12.54 17.64
CA THR A 7 -19.71 11.40 17.72
C THR A 7 -19.72 10.73 16.35
N VAL A 8 -18.88 11.21 15.44
CA VAL A 8 -18.59 10.55 14.18
C VAL A 8 -18.01 9.18 14.53
N PRO A 9 -18.68 8.06 14.21
CA PRO A 9 -18.10 6.76 14.45
C PRO A 9 -16.81 6.64 13.62
N VAL A 10 -15.70 6.37 14.30
CA VAL A 10 -14.36 6.14 13.72
C VAL A 10 -14.31 4.96 12.73
N SER A 11 -15.43 4.29 12.47
CA SER A 11 -15.58 3.21 11.50
C SER A 11 -15.95 3.65 10.08
N ALA A 12 -16.28 4.91 9.82
CA ALA A 12 -16.65 5.35 8.45
C ALA A 12 -15.46 5.42 7.45
N GLY A 13 -14.23 5.29 7.93
CA GLY A 13 -13.01 5.40 7.13
C GLY A 13 -12.30 4.08 6.82
N GLN A 14 -12.56 3.01 7.57
CA GLN A 14 -11.74 1.80 7.49
C GLN A 14 -12.26 0.78 6.45
N GLU A 15 -13.52 0.89 6.03
CA GLU A 15 -14.13 -0.04 5.06
C GLU A 15 -13.90 0.37 3.59
N ARG A 16 -13.35 1.56 3.34
CA ARG A 16 -13.12 2.07 1.97
C ARG A 16 -11.80 1.62 1.34
N TYR A 17 -11.02 0.76 2.00
CA TYR A 17 -9.68 0.39 1.51
C TYR A 17 -9.64 -0.73 0.47
N ARG A 18 -10.75 -1.41 0.15
CA ARG A 18 -10.72 -2.57 -0.77
C ARG A 18 -11.58 -2.48 -2.03
N THR A 19 -12.45 -1.48 -2.18
CA THR A 19 -13.50 -1.51 -3.23
C THR A 19 -13.25 -0.54 -4.40
N ILE A 20 -12.18 0.25 -4.39
CA ILE A 20 -11.94 1.23 -5.48
C ILE A 20 -11.01 0.67 -6.58
N THR A 21 -10.45 -0.53 -6.43
CA THR A 21 -9.20 -0.83 -7.15
C THR A 21 -9.36 -1.39 -8.57
N THR A 22 -10.41 -2.16 -8.86
CA THR A 22 -10.49 -2.90 -10.15
C THR A 22 -10.77 -2.03 -11.38
N ALA A 23 -11.53 -0.94 -11.25
CA ALA A 23 -11.81 -0.05 -12.37
C ALA A 23 -10.60 0.83 -12.77
N TYR A 24 -9.67 1.07 -11.84
CA TYR A 24 -8.48 1.92 -12.08
C TYR A 24 -7.28 1.14 -12.63
N TYR A 25 -7.28 -0.20 -12.54
CA TYR A 25 -6.23 -1.01 -13.18
C TYR A 25 -6.24 -0.87 -14.71
N ARG A 26 -7.41 -0.62 -15.31
CA ARG A 26 -7.56 -0.44 -16.76
C ARG A 26 -7.26 1.01 -17.16
N GLY A 27 -6.03 1.26 -17.60
CA GLY A 27 -5.60 2.53 -18.19
C GLY A 27 -4.57 3.32 -17.37
N ALA A 28 -4.23 2.86 -16.16
CA ALA A 28 -3.12 3.43 -15.40
C ALA A 28 -1.78 3.05 -16.03
N MET A 29 -0.92 4.04 -16.27
CA MET A 29 0.46 3.83 -16.77
C MET A 29 1.41 3.38 -15.65
N GLY A 30 1.03 3.56 -14.38
CA GLY A 30 1.83 3.09 -13.26
C GLY A 30 1.09 3.05 -11.93
N PHE A 31 1.65 2.29 -11.01
CA PHE A 31 1.15 2.04 -9.66
C PHE A 31 2.23 2.40 -8.64
N ILE A 32 1.81 2.94 -7.50
CA ILE A 32 2.69 3.18 -6.37
C ILE A 32 2.20 2.30 -5.23
N LEU A 33 3.03 1.35 -4.84
CA LEU A 33 2.82 0.48 -3.70
C LEU A 33 3.63 1.00 -2.53
N MET A 34 3.02 1.02 -1.35
CA MET A 34 3.67 1.50 -0.14
C MET A 34 3.46 0.51 1.00
N TYR A 35 4.54 0.15 1.66
CA TYR A 35 4.52 -0.69 2.86
C TYR A 35 5.12 0.08 4.03
N ASP A 36 4.88 -0.39 5.24
CA ASP A 36 5.45 0.17 6.46
C ASP A 36 6.69 -0.64 6.88
N ILE A 37 7.82 0.02 7.10
CA ILE A 37 9.08 -0.67 7.45
C ILE A 37 9.03 -1.35 8.82
N THR A 38 8.10 -0.95 9.70
CA THR A 38 7.91 -1.54 11.03
C THR A 38 6.82 -2.60 11.06
N ASN A 39 6.19 -2.91 9.92
CA ASN A 39 5.11 -3.88 9.82
C ASN A 39 5.33 -4.88 8.67
N GLU A 40 5.76 -6.09 9.01
CA GLU A 40 5.97 -7.18 8.05
C GLU A 40 4.68 -7.63 7.34
N GLU A 41 3.53 -7.57 8.00
CA GLU A 41 2.24 -7.91 7.38
C GLU A 41 1.92 -6.96 6.22
N SER A 42 2.23 -5.68 6.40
CA SER A 42 2.04 -4.66 5.35
C SER A 42 2.95 -4.92 4.13
N PHE A 43 4.15 -5.44 4.36
CA PHE A 43 5.07 -5.83 3.30
C PHE A 43 4.57 -7.04 2.53
N GLY A 44 4.06 -8.06 3.24
CA GLY A 44 3.42 -9.21 2.61
C GLY A 44 2.19 -8.85 1.77
N ALA A 45 1.35 -7.94 2.26
CA ALA A 45 0.19 -7.44 1.51
C ALA A 45 0.58 -6.76 0.20
N VAL A 46 1.66 -5.97 0.21
CA VAL A 46 2.16 -5.28 -0.98
C VAL A 46 2.71 -6.25 -2.03
N GLN A 47 3.35 -7.34 -1.61
CA GLN A 47 3.82 -8.39 -2.53
C GLN A 47 2.65 -9.14 -3.21
N ASP A 48 1.56 -9.37 -2.49
CA ASP A 48 0.34 -9.93 -3.06
C ASP A 48 -0.28 -8.95 -4.08
N TRP A 49 -0.37 -7.67 -3.71
CA TRP A 49 -0.87 -6.62 -4.61
C TRP A 49 -0.02 -6.44 -5.86
N SER A 50 1.30 -6.53 -5.77
CA SER A 50 2.16 -6.47 -6.96
C SER A 50 1.91 -7.63 -7.92
N THR A 51 1.68 -8.82 -7.38
CA THR A 51 1.37 -10.01 -8.17
C THR A 51 0.02 -9.86 -8.88
N GLN A 52 -0.98 -9.33 -8.16
CA GLN A 52 -2.28 -9.00 -8.75
C GLN A 52 -2.15 -7.92 -9.84
N ILE A 53 -1.41 -6.84 -9.59
CA ILE A 53 -1.18 -5.79 -10.58
C ILE A 53 -0.55 -6.39 -11.83
N LYS A 54 0.54 -7.16 -11.73
CA LYS A 54 1.15 -7.83 -12.89
C LYS A 54 0.19 -8.75 -13.65
N THR A 55 -0.72 -9.41 -12.94
CA THR A 55 -1.69 -10.33 -13.53
C THR A 55 -2.81 -9.59 -14.28
N TYR A 56 -3.23 -8.43 -13.78
CA TYR A 56 -4.40 -7.70 -14.28
C TYR A 56 -4.06 -6.41 -15.06
N SER A 57 -2.82 -5.91 -14.99
CA SER A 57 -2.37 -4.70 -15.70
C SER A 57 -1.89 -5.01 -17.11
N TRP A 58 -1.77 -3.96 -17.92
CA TRP A 58 -1.11 -4.04 -19.22
C TRP A 58 0.40 -4.27 -19.05
N ASP A 59 1.02 -4.91 -20.05
CA ASP A 59 2.45 -5.33 -20.09
C ASP A 59 3.46 -4.20 -19.77
N ASN A 60 3.02 -2.95 -19.81
CA ASN A 60 3.86 -1.75 -19.68
C ASN A 60 3.53 -0.89 -18.44
N ALA A 61 2.81 -1.42 -17.46
CA ALA A 61 2.50 -0.70 -16.23
C ALA A 61 3.73 -0.64 -15.30
N GLN A 62 4.18 0.56 -14.96
CA GLN A 62 5.32 0.74 -14.06
C GLN A 62 4.89 0.68 -12.60
N VAL A 63 5.49 -0.20 -11.79
CA VAL A 63 5.19 -0.30 -10.36
C VAL A 63 6.36 0.27 -9.55
N ILE A 64 6.06 1.20 -8.65
CA ILE A 64 7.04 1.79 -7.73
C ILE A 64 6.73 1.31 -6.32
N LEU A 65 7.74 0.80 -5.61
CA LEU A 65 7.64 0.43 -4.21
C LEU A 65 8.22 1.54 -3.32
N ALA A 66 7.50 1.91 -2.26
CA ALA A 66 7.93 2.86 -1.26
C ALA A 66 7.83 2.27 0.16
N GLY A 67 8.91 2.33 0.93
CA GLY A 67 8.88 2.08 2.36
C GLY A 67 8.45 3.35 3.10
N ASN A 68 7.41 3.26 3.90
CA ASN A 68 6.92 4.33 4.78
C ASN A 68 7.49 4.17 6.19
N LYS A 69 7.43 5.24 6.98
CA LYS A 69 7.97 5.33 8.35
C LYS A 69 9.48 5.14 8.45
N CYS A 70 10.23 5.66 7.48
CA CYS A 70 11.69 5.59 7.49
C CYS A 70 12.35 6.26 8.71
N ASP A 71 11.61 7.08 9.45
CA ASP A 71 12.01 7.64 10.75
C ASP A 71 12.14 6.57 11.85
N MET A 72 11.41 5.46 11.75
CA MET A 72 11.41 4.35 12.72
C MET A 72 12.42 3.26 12.36
N GLU A 73 13.63 3.65 11.98
CA GLU A 73 14.67 2.69 11.54
C GLU A 73 15.10 1.73 12.67
N GLU A 74 15.02 2.16 13.92
CA GLU A 74 15.31 1.31 15.08
C GLU A 74 14.24 0.21 15.32
N GLU A 75 13.01 0.44 14.88
CA GLU A 75 11.89 -0.52 14.95
C GLU A 75 11.68 -1.25 13.62
N ARG A 76 12.63 -1.13 12.69
CA ARG A 76 12.57 -1.76 11.37
C ARG A 76 12.50 -3.28 11.52
N VAL A 77 11.40 -3.85 11.04
CA VAL A 77 11.24 -5.31 10.90
C VAL A 77 11.50 -5.76 9.46
N VAL A 78 11.23 -4.89 8.47
CA VAL A 78 11.50 -5.17 7.06
C VAL A 78 12.88 -4.62 6.68
N SER A 79 13.81 -5.53 6.39
CA SER A 79 15.16 -5.14 5.96
C SER A 79 15.13 -4.36 4.65
N VAL A 80 16.08 -3.44 4.49
CA VAL A 80 16.24 -2.66 3.26
C VAL A 80 16.52 -3.58 2.06
N GLU A 81 17.23 -4.68 2.29
CA GLU A 81 17.53 -5.69 1.27
C GLU A 81 16.25 -6.39 0.78
N SER A 82 15.38 -6.84 1.67
CA SER A 82 14.10 -7.44 1.29
C SER A 82 13.22 -6.45 0.50
N GLY A 83 13.17 -5.19 0.95
CA GLY A 83 12.46 -4.13 0.23
C GLY A 83 13.01 -3.90 -1.17
N ARG A 84 14.34 -3.88 -1.31
CA ARG A 84 15.02 -3.73 -2.59
C ARG A 84 14.78 -4.92 -3.52
N LEU A 85 14.90 -6.14 -3.01
CA LEU A 85 14.65 -7.36 -3.78
C LEU A 85 13.22 -7.40 -4.30
N LEU A 86 12.23 -7.01 -3.46
CA LEU A 86 10.86 -6.90 -3.91
C LEU A 86 10.75 -5.86 -5.03
N ALA A 87 11.33 -4.67 -4.88
CA ALA A 87 11.33 -3.63 -5.90
C ALA A 87 11.98 -4.06 -7.23
N GLU A 88 13.04 -4.87 -7.19
CA GLU A 88 13.69 -5.45 -8.38
C GLU A 88 12.84 -6.54 -9.05
N GLN A 89 11.92 -7.17 -8.29
CA GLN A 89 10.96 -8.14 -8.80
C GLN A 89 9.67 -7.51 -9.34
N LEU A 90 9.49 -6.19 -9.22
CA LEU A 90 8.34 -5.44 -9.73
C LEU A 90 8.46 -5.08 -11.21
#